data_AF-A0A518ITP8-F1
#
_entry.id   AF-A0A518ITP8-F1
#
_cell.length_a   1.000
_cell.length_b   1.000
_cell.length_c   1.000
_cell.angle_alpha   90.00
_cell.angle_beta   90.00
_cell.angle_gamma   90.00
#
_symmetry.space_group_name_H-M   'P 1'
#
loop_
_entity.id
_entity.type
_entity.pdbx_description
1 polymer ?
#
loop_
_entity_poly.entity_id
_entity_poly.type
_entity_poly.pdbx_seq_one_letter_code
_entity_poly.pdbx_strand_id
1 'polypeptide(L)'
;MQSLVLELQRLASEDATSLPELLRKALIVAKKLGLPEFESWINNELNGYPNKIVPAYREIRGTLRVRHPYRGPIPFHLADAEMDLLITTVPCSSGVSDLFALISEGSGTEVVANIPHEMKTYLMQIQESQMPFEPMVVIGKNHFSQILDAIRTKVLNWSLELEAQGISGENMTFSRQEKEKAHSSITITNFQGVLGDVESSTLNLKMQIGDLTSLTRTLKEKGVADAEIAELEDAITKDGARDRNLGPEVSKWVGKMTAKAADGSWQIGIGAAGQLLATALQLYYGF
;
A
#
# COMPACT_ATOMS: atom_id res chain seq x y z
N MET A 1 0.83 35.73 -15.29
CA MET A 1 1.40 34.48 -15.84
C MET A 1 0.80 33.34 -15.04
N GLN A 2 0.25 32.32 -15.69
CA GLN A 2 -0.47 31.23 -15.03
C GLN A 2 0.52 30.08 -14.81
N SER A 3 0.91 29.86 -13.56
CA SER A 3 1.73 28.73 -13.14
C SER A 3 0.83 27.51 -12.94
N LEU A 4 1.20 26.39 -13.56
CA LEU A 4 0.48 25.12 -13.40
C LEU A 4 0.46 24.65 -11.94
N VAL A 5 1.56 24.87 -11.22
CA VAL A 5 1.71 24.44 -9.83
C VAL A 5 0.86 25.29 -8.90
N LEU A 6 0.86 26.62 -9.07
CA LEU A 6 0.00 27.52 -8.28
C LEU A 6 -1.49 27.28 -8.56
N GLU A 7 -1.86 26.96 -9.80
CA GLU A 7 -3.24 26.58 -10.12
C GLU A 7 -3.65 25.30 -9.40
N LEU A 8 -2.74 24.32 -9.34
CA LEU A 8 -2.98 23.06 -8.63
C LEU A 8 -3.14 23.27 -7.11
N GLN A 9 -2.31 24.11 -6.50
CA GLN A 9 -2.43 24.50 -5.09
C GLN A 9 -3.78 25.18 -4.82
N ARG A 10 -4.19 26.11 -5.68
CA ARG A 10 -5.48 26.82 -5.55
C ARG A 10 -6.65 25.83 -5.59
N LEU A 11 -6.66 24.93 -6.58
CA LEU A 11 -7.72 23.93 -6.73
C LEU A 11 -7.75 22.92 -5.58
N ALA A 12 -6.58 22.55 -5.06
CA ALA A 12 -6.50 21.66 -3.91
C ALA A 12 -6.99 22.33 -2.62
N SER A 13 -6.76 23.64 -2.47
CA SER A 13 -7.18 24.43 -1.31
C SER A 13 -8.68 24.79 -1.31
N GLU A 14 -9.34 24.72 -2.47
CA GLU A 14 -10.75 25.03 -2.61
C GLU A 14 -11.63 23.78 -2.48
N ASP A 15 -12.51 23.77 -1.47
CA ASP A 15 -13.49 22.70 -1.25
C ASP A 15 -14.52 22.57 -2.38
N ALA A 16 -14.76 23.67 -3.11
CA ALA A 16 -15.70 23.70 -4.24
C ALA A 16 -15.22 22.90 -5.46
N THR A 17 -13.92 22.62 -5.56
CA THR A 17 -13.36 21.92 -6.71
C THR A 17 -13.65 20.42 -6.63
N SER A 18 -14.17 19.85 -7.72
CA SER A 18 -14.36 18.40 -7.85
C SER A 18 -13.02 17.66 -7.79
N LEU A 19 -12.91 16.65 -6.91
CA LEU A 19 -11.67 15.88 -6.78
C LEU A 19 -11.24 15.19 -8.10
N PRO A 20 -12.15 14.63 -8.93
CA PRO A 20 -11.83 14.21 -10.29
C PRO A 20 -11.18 15.30 -11.17
N GLU A 21 -11.61 16.56 -11.06
CA GLU A 21 -11.00 17.66 -11.80
C GLU A 21 -9.58 17.95 -11.31
N LEU A 22 -9.40 18.00 -9.99
CA LEU A 22 -8.09 18.19 -9.36
C LEU A 22 -7.10 17.10 -9.81
N LEU A 23 -7.52 15.83 -9.76
CA LEU A 23 -6.70 14.69 -10.16
C LEU A 23 -6.36 14.71 -11.66
N ARG A 24 -7.29 15.10 -12.53
CA ARG A 24 -7.01 15.23 -13.98
C ARG A 24 -5.99 16.33 -14.26
N LYS A 25 -6.04 17.46 -13.55
CA LYS A 25 -5.02 18.51 -13.66
C LYS A 25 -3.68 18.06 -13.10
N ALA A 26 -3.67 17.35 -11.97
CA ALA A 26 -2.46 16.72 -11.44
C ALA A 26 -1.83 15.74 -12.44
N LEU A 27 -2.66 14.96 -13.17
CA LEU A 27 -2.19 14.03 -14.20
C LEU A 27 -1.50 14.74 -15.38
N ILE A 28 -2.02 15.90 -15.79
CA ILE A 28 -1.38 16.72 -16.82
C ILE A 28 0.00 17.19 -16.37
N VAL A 29 0.12 17.65 -15.11
CA VAL A 29 1.40 18.08 -14.53
C VAL A 29 2.37 16.90 -14.45
N ALA A 30 1.91 15.76 -13.92
CA ALA A 30 2.69 14.53 -13.80
C ALA A 30 3.28 14.08 -15.15
N LYS A 31 2.43 14.03 -16.19
CA LYS A 31 2.84 13.68 -17.56
C LYS A 31 3.85 14.64 -18.16
N LYS A 32 3.70 15.93 -17.91
CA LYS A 32 4.63 16.93 -18.47
C LYS A 32 5.98 16.91 -17.75
N LEU A 33 6.00 16.59 -16.46
CA LEU A 33 7.21 16.37 -15.66
C LEU A 33 7.86 15.01 -15.93
N GLY A 34 7.09 14.02 -16.40
CA GLY A 34 7.58 12.68 -16.71
C GLY A 34 7.65 11.78 -15.48
N LEU A 35 6.68 11.86 -14.57
CA LEU A 35 6.69 11.13 -13.29
C LEU A 35 5.76 9.90 -13.33
N PRO A 36 6.22 8.73 -13.81
CA PRO A 36 5.37 7.57 -14.08
C PRO A 36 4.71 6.98 -12.83
N GLU A 37 5.41 6.97 -11.68
CA GLU A 37 4.85 6.47 -10.41
C GLU A 37 3.64 7.29 -9.97
N PHE A 38 3.75 8.62 -10.05
CA PHE A 38 2.68 9.53 -9.68
C PHE A 38 1.52 9.49 -10.68
N GLU A 39 1.81 9.31 -11.98
CA GLU A 39 0.78 9.03 -12.99
C GLU A 39 0.00 7.75 -12.67
N SER A 40 0.69 6.66 -12.32
CA SER A 40 0.07 5.39 -11.93
C SER A 40 -0.83 5.58 -10.71
N TRP A 41 -0.33 6.27 -9.68
CA TRP A 41 -1.11 6.62 -8.50
C TRP A 41 -2.40 7.38 -8.85
N ILE A 42 -2.31 8.46 -9.63
CA ILE A 42 -3.50 9.24 -10.04
C ILE A 42 -4.50 8.38 -10.81
N ASN A 43 -4.02 7.52 -11.71
CA ASN A 43 -4.90 6.63 -12.47
C ASN A 43 -5.62 5.63 -11.57
N ASN A 44 -4.94 5.10 -10.54
CA ASN A 44 -5.57 4.23 -9.54
C ASN A 44 -6.58 4.99 -8.68
N GLU A 45 -6.32 6.26 -8.33
CA GLU A 45 -7.29 7.09 -7.61
C GLU A 45 -8.55 7.37 -8.45
N LEU A 46 -8.38 7.66 -9.74
CA LEU A 46 -9.48 7.96 -10.66
C LEU A 46 -10.32 6.73 -11.01
N ASN A 47 -9.68 5.60 -11.33
CA ASN A 47 -10.34 4.42 -11.89
C ASN A 47 -10.52 3.27 -10.89
N GLY A 48 -9.90 3.37 -9.71
CA GLY A 48 -9.84 2.29 -8.73
C GLY A 48 -8.59 1.42 -8.85
N TYR A 49 -8.35 0.61 -7.81
CA TYR A 49 -7.19 -0.25 -7.66
C TYR A 49 -7.50 -1.68 -8.12
N PRO A 50 -6.83 -2.22 -9.15
CA PRO A 50 -7.14 -3.53 -9.72
C PRO A 50 -6.76 -4.71 -8.80
N ASN A 51 -5.67 -4.59 -8.04
CA ASN A 51 -5.05 -5.73 -7.35
C ASN A 51 -5.39 -5.84 -5.85
N LYS A 52 -6.43 -5.13 -5.35
CA LYS A 52 -6.78 -5.00 -3.91
C LYS A 52 -5.68 -4.48 -2.98
N ILE A 53 -4.44 -4.35 -3.46
CA ILE A 53 -3.35 -3.63 -2.81
C ILE A 53 -3.69 -2.15 -2.92
N VAL A 54 -3.91 -1.52 -1.78
CA VAL A 54 -4.27 -0.11 -1.67
C VAL A 54 -3.32 0.58 -0.70
N PRO A 55 -3.10 1.90 -0.84
CA PRO A 55 -2.33 2.65 0.14
C PRO A 55 -2.96 2.60 1.54
N ALA A 56 -2.16 2.76 2.60
CA ALA A 56 -2.63 2.66 3.98
C ALA A 56 -3.83 3.57 4.33
N TYR A 57 -3.92 4.78 3.75
CA TYR A 57 -5.06 5.69 3.98
C TYR A 57 -6.37 5.19 3.33
N ARG A 58 -6.31 4.18 2.48
CA ARG A 58 -7.45 3.50 1.85
C ARG A 58 -7.85 2.21 2.57
N GLU A 59 -7.14 1.83 3.64
CA GLU A 59 -7.56 0.76 4.54
C GLU A 59 -8.55 1.32 5.55
N ILE A 60 -9.78 0.79 5.54
CA ILE A 60 -10.84 1.27 6.42
C ILE A 60 -11.12 0.20 7.48
N ARG A 61 -11.21 0.63 8.73
CA ARG A 61 -11.66 -0.22 9.82
C ARG A 61 -13.18 -0.13 9.98
N GLY A 62 -13.86 -1.24 9.74
CA GLY A 62 -15.29 -1.40 10.02
C GLY A 62 -15.56 -1.92 11.44
N THR A 63 -16.83 -2.17 11.72
CA THR A 63 -17.28 -2.85 12.95
C THR A 63 -18.00 -4.14 12.58
N LEU A 64 -17.60 -5.24 13.18
CA LEU A 64 -18.27 -6.52 13.01
C LEU A 64 -19.62 -6.52 13.76
N ARG A 65 -20.68 -6.86 13.03
CA ARG A 65 -22.05 -6.96 13.55
C ARG A 65 -22.71 -8.21 12.99
N VAL A 66 -23.82 -8.64 13.58
CA VAL A 66 -24.69 -9.70 13.03
C VAL A 66 -26.10 -9.17 12.82
N ARG A 67 -26.79 -9.72 11.81
CA ARG A 67 -28.17 -9.31 11.45
C ARG A 67 -29.18 -10.05 12.32
N HIS A 68 -29.65 -9.41 13.40
CA HIS A 68 -30.75 -9.97 14.18
C HIS A 68 -32.10 -9.65 13.52
N PRO A 69 -33.00 -10.64 13.28
CA PRO A 69 -34.25 -10.44 12.54
C PRO A 69 -35.15 -9.32 13.09
N TYR A 70 -35.18 -9.16 14.41
CA TYR A 70 -36.06 -8.19 15.09
C TYR A 70 -35.37 -6.94 15.63
N ARG A 71 -34.04 -6.99 15.85
CA ARG A 71 -33.27 -5.90 16.49
C ARG A 71 -32.40 -5.15 15.51
N GLY A 72 -32.31 -5.63 14.26
CA GLY A 72 -31.39 -5.10 13.28
C GLY A 72 -29.94 -5.49 13.58
N PRO A 73 -28.96 -4.69 13.15
CA PRO A 73 -27.55 -4.99 13.35
C PRO A 73 -27.16 -4.86 14.83
N ILE A 74 -26.66 -5.94 15.41
CA ILE A 74 -26.12 -5.96 16.78
C ILE A 74 -24.62 -6.23 16.76
N PRO A 75 -23.83 -5.70 17.71
CA PRO A 75 -22.39 -5.96 17.78
C PRO A 75 -22.08 -7.46 17.85
N PHE A 76 -21.03 -7.88 17.15
CA PHE A 76 -20.48 -9.22 17.24
C PHE A 76 -19.00 -9.13 17.59
N HIS A 77 -18.65 -9.60 18.79
CA HIS A 77 -17.30 -9.52 19.33
C HIS A 77 -16.57 -10.84 19.14
N LEU A 78 -15.37 -10.78 18.57
CA LEU A 78 -14.44 -11.89 18.53
C LEU A 78 -13.49 -11.81 19.73
N ALA A 79 -13.16 -12.96 20.30
CA ALA A 79 -12.19 -13.04 21.39
C ALA A 79 -10.74 -12.80 20.90
N ASP A 80 -10.46 -13.19 19.66
CA ASP A 80 -9.17 -13.00 19.00
C ASP A 80 -9.10 -11.62 18.33
N ALA A 81 -8.20 -10.77 18.84
CA ALA A 81 -8.01 -9.41 18.36
C ALA A 81 -7.31 -9.34 16.99
N GLU A 82 -6.46 -10.30 16.64
CA GLU A 82 -5.81 -10.35 15.33
C GLU A 82 -6.83 -10.74 14.26
N MET A 83 -7.68 -11.71 14.57
CA MET A 83 -8.77 -12.11 13.69
C MET A 83 -9.82 -10.99 13.53
N ASP A 84 -10.17 -10.28 14.60
CA ASP A 84 -11.03 -9.09 14.51
C ASP A 84 -10.45 -8.05 13.56
N LEU A 85 -9.15 -7.74 13.70
CA LEU A 85 -8.49 -6.77 12.85
C LEU A 85 -8.50 -7.21 11.38
N LEU A 86 -8.16 -8.47 11.10
CA LEU A 86 -8.12 -9.02 9.74
C LEU A 86 -9.49 -8.96 9.04
N ILE A 87 -10.58 -9.22 9.78
CA ILE A 87 -11.93 -9.27 9.23
C ILE A 87 -12.52 -7.86 9.09
N THR A 88 -12.24 -6.98 10.05
CA THR A 88 -12.79 -5.62 10.08
C THR A 88 -12.01 -4.63 9.20
N THR A 89 -10.78 -4.97 8.80
CA THR A 89 -9.98 -4.15 7.89
C THR A 89 -10.36 -4.43 6.44
N VAL A 90 -10.94 -3.44 5.77
CA VAL A 90 -11.44 -3.56 4.40
C VAL A 90 -10.66 -2.61 3.49
N PRO A 91 -9.97 -3.14 2.46
CA PRO A 91 -9.30 -2.29 1.48
C PRO A 91 -10.33 -1.60 0.57
N CYS A 92 -10.22 -0.28 0.44
CA CYS A 92 -11.11 0.52 -0.38
C CYS A 92 -10.52 0.73 -1.80
N SER A 93 -10.82 -0.21 -2.70
CA SER A 93 -10.26 -0.22 -4.07
C SER A 93 -11.06 0.61 -5.08
N SER A 94 -12.22 1.16 -4.75
CA SER A 94 -13.07 1.88 -5.71
C SER A 94 -12.49 3.23 -6.12
N GLY A 95 -12.79 3.70 -7.34
CA GLY A 95 -12.36 5.02 -7.81
C GLY A 95 -13.05 6.16 -7.04
N VAL A 96 -12.48 7.37 -7.08
CA VAL A 96 -13.03 8.53 -6.36
C VAL A 96 -14.50 8.82 -6.70
N SER A 97 -14.92 8.64 -7.95
CA SER A 97 -16.30 8.88 -8.39
C SER A 97 -17.29 7.93 -7.70
N ASP A 98 -16.91 6.66 -7.54
CA ASP A 98 -17.73 5.66 -6.86
C ASP A 98 -17.86 5.99 -5.37
N LEU A 99 -16.78 6.50 -4.75
CA LEU A 99 -16.82 6.95 -3.35
C LEU A 99 -17.76 8.15 -3.17
N PHE A 100 -17.75 9.12 -4.10
CA PHE A 100 -18.70 10.23 -4.06
C PHE A 100 -20.14 9.74 -4.18
N ALA A 101 -20.43 8.84 -5.12
CA ALA A 101 -21.75 8.23 -5.26
C ALA A 101 -22.14 7.53 -3.95
N LEU A 102 -21.25 6.70 -3.39
CA LEU A 102 -21.49 5.98 -2.14
C LEU A 102 -21.79 6.91 -0.94
N ILE A 103 -21.12 8.05 -0.84
CA ILE A 103 -21.33 9.02 0.24
C ILE A 103 -22.67 9.74 0.05
N SER A 104 -22.94 10.22 -1.17
CA SER A 104 -24.10 11.06 -1.51
C SER A 104 -25.41 10.30 -1.66
N GLU A 105 -25.35 9.04 -2.08
CA GLU A 105 -26.52 8.19 -2.27
C GLU A 105 -26.91 7.49 -0.96
N GLY A 106 -28.22 7.48 -0.66
CA GLY A 106 -28.78 6.80 0.50
C GLY A 106 -28.85 7.63 1.79
N SER A 107 -29.94 7.48 2.54
CA SER A 107 -30.23 8.22 3.77
C SER A 107 -29.46 7.75 5.02
N GLY A 108 -28.68 6.66 4.91
CA GLY A 108 -27.90 6.10 6.01
C GLY A 108 -26.49 6.68 6.12
N THR A 109 -25.93 6.64 7.34
CA THR A 109 -24.54 7.02 7.65
C THR A 109 -23.56 5.86 7.54
N GLU A 110 -24.05 4.66 7.24
CA GLU A 110 -23.28 3.41 7.26
C GLU A 110 -23.45 2.64 5.94
N VAL A 111 -22.41 1.89 5.57
CA VAL A 111 -22.35 1.00 4.40
C VAL A 111 -21.95 -0.38 4.89
N VAL A 112 -22.52 -1.43 4.29
CA VAL A 112 -22.14 -2.81 4.60
C VAL A 112 -21.09 -3.28 3.61
N ALA A 113 -19.91 -3.64 4.12
CA ALA A 113 -18.85 -4.24 3.31
C ALA A 113 -19.20 -5.69 2.95
N ASN A 114 -18.81 -6.10 1.74
CA ASN A 114 -18.97 -7.48 1.33
C ASN A 114 -17.92 -8.37 2.01
N ILE A 115 -18.39 -9.44 2.67
CA ILE A 115 -17.54 -10.46 3.28
C ILE A 115 -17.60 -11.72 2.41
N PRO A 116 -16.47 -12.40 2.11
CA PRO A 116 -16.46 -13.68 1.41
C PRO A 116 -17.35 -14.73 2.10
N HIS A 117 -17.94 -15.62 1.31
CA HIS A 117 -18.91 -16.60 1.81
C HIS A 117 -18.28 -17.59 2.82
N GLU A 118 -17.04 -17.99 2.57
CA GLU A 118 -16.26 -18.87 3.44
C GLU A 118 -16.07 -18.22 4.81
N MET A 119 -15.73 -16.92 4.83
CA MET A 119 -15.57 -16.15 6.05
C MET A 119 -16.91 -15.97 6.78
N LYS A 120 -18.02 -15.71 6.06
CA LYS A 120 -19.36 -15.67 6.67
C LYS A 120 -19.71 -17.00 7.35
N THR A 121 -19.44 -18.11 6.67
CA THR A 121 -19.73 -19.46 7.19
C THR A 121 -18.92 -19.75 8.44
N TYR A 122 -17.63 -19.45 8.42
CA TYR A 122 -16.76 -19.58 9.58
C TYR A 122 -17.27 -18.73 10.77
N LEU A 123 -17.57 -17.45 10.53
CA LEU A 123 -18.12 -16.54 11.53
C LEU A 123 -19.48 -16.97 12.09
N MET A 124 -20.30 -17.68 11.32
CA MET A 124 -21.56 -18.26 11.79
C MET A 124 -21.33 -19.49 12.67
N GLN A 125 -20.31 -20.31 12.38
CA GLN A 125 -19.98 -21.50 13.17
C GLN A 125 -19.49 -21.14 14.58
N ILE A 126 -18.65 -20.12 14.69
CA ILE A 126 -18.09 -19.67 15.99
C ILE A 126 -19.09 -18.92 16.87
N GLN A 127 -20.31 -18.63 16.40
CA GLN A 127 -21.36 -18.04 17.24
C GLN A 127 -21.93 -19.03 18.27
N GLU A 128 -21.65 -20.33 18.13
CA GLU A 128 -22.10 -21.39 19.05
C GLU A 128 -23.63 -21.36 19.34
N SER A 129 -24.41 -20.83 18.40
CA SER A 129 -25.87 -20.68 18.49
C SER A 129 -26.57 -21.74 17.63
N GLN A 130 -27.72 -22.25 18.10
CA GLN A 130 -28.59 -23.12 17.30
C GLN A 130 -29.19 -22.40 16.08
N MET A 131 -29.22 -21.06 16.12
CA MET A 131 -29.65 -20.20 15.03
C MET A 131 -28.61 -19.07 14.87
N PRO A 132 -27.52 -19.30 14.11
CA PRO A 132 -26.52 -18.27 13.88
C PRO A 132 -27.07 -17.18 12.95
N PHE A 133 -26.70 -15.94 13.22
CA PHE A 133 -27.11 -14.78 12.44
C PHE A 133 -26.03 -14.42 11.41
N GLU A 134 -26.47 -13.86 10.28
CA GLU A 134 -25.54 -13.48 9.21
C GLU A 134 -24.60 -12.35 9.67
N PRO A 135 -23.28 -12.54 9.63
CA PRO A 135 -22.30 -11.52 9.99
C PRO A 135 -22.16 -10.47 8.88
N MET A 136 -21.88 -9.25 9.29
CA MET A 136 -21.65 -8.10 8.42
C MET A 136 -20.58 -7.18 9.00
N VAL A 137 -19.76 -6.59 8.13
CA VAL A 137 -18.83 -5.54 8.51
C VAL A 137 -19.46 -4.22 8.10
N VAL A 138 -19.71 -3.37 9.09
CA VAL A 138 -20.36 -2.07 8.89
C VAL A 138 -19.30 -0.98 8.92
N ILE A 139 -19.31 -0.13 7.90
CA ILE A 139 -18.35 0.96 7.72
C ILE A 139 -19.12 2.28 7.75
N GLY A 140 -18.69 3.23 8.59
CA GLY A 140 -19.24 4.58 8.59
C GLY A 140 -18.82 5.35 7.32
N LYS A 141 -19.75 6.10 6.72
CA LYS A 141 -19.51 6.89 5.51
C LYS A 141 -18.39 7.93 5.66
N ASN A 142 -18.16 8.39 6.89
CA ASN A 142 -17.08 9.30 7.25
C ASN A 142 -15.69 8.80 6.86
N HIS A 143 -15.45 7.48 6.85
CA HIS A 143 -14.17 6.92 6.41
C HIS A 143 -13.91 7.17 4.92
N PHE A 144 -14.95 7.13 4.08
CA PHE A 144 -14.79 7.45 2.66
C PHE A 144 -14.51 8.94 2.46
N SER A 145 -15.14 9.82 3.25
CA SER A 145 -14.81 11.25 3.25
C SER A 145 -13.33 11.48 3.62
N GLN A 146 -12.82 10.78 4.65
CA GLN A 146 -11.41 10.85 5.04
C GLN A 146 -10.46 10.42 3.91
N ILE A 147 -10.83 9.41 3.12
CA ILE A 147 -10.04 9.02 1.93
C ILE A 147 -9.99 10.16 0.92
N LEU A 148 -11.14 10.77 0.60
CA LEU A 148 -11.21 11.87 -0.36
C LEU A 148 -10.37 13.08 0.09
N ASP A 149 -10.42 13.40 1.37
CA ASP A 149 -9.62 14.47 1.98
C ASP A 149 -8.12 14.15 1.98
N ALA A 150 -7.75 12.90 2.25
CA ALA A 150 -6.37 12.44 2.19
C ALA A 150 -5.79 12.55 0.78
N ILE A 151 -6.57 12.21 -0.25
CA ILE A 151 -6.16 12.33 -1.66
C ILE A 151 -5.93 13.81 -2.01
N ARG A 152 -6.87 14.70 -1.65
CA ARG A 152 -6.73 16.15 -1.85
C ARG A 152 -5.48 16.69 -1.18
N THR A 153 -5.25 16.31 0.09
CA THR A 153 -4.08 16.72 0.87
C THR A 153 -2.79 16.24 0.24
N LYS A 154 -2.77 15.03 -0.33
CA LYS A 154 -1.60 14.50 -1.07
C LYS A 154 -1.29 15.32 -2.31
N VAL A 155 -2.30 15.71 -3.10
CA VAL A 155 -2.11 16.58 -4.26
C VAL A 155 -1.62 17.97 -3.82
N LEU A 156 -2.18 18.52 -2.75
CA LEU A 156 -1.73 19.81 -2.19
C LEU A 156 -0.26 19.74 -1.76
N ASN A 157 0.11 18.78 -0.93
CA ASN A 157 1.48 18.61 -0.44
C ASN A 157 2.46 18.40 -1.59
N TRP A 158 2.08 17.61 -2.60
CA TRP A 158 2.90 17.45 -3.80
C TRP A 158 3.09 18.77 -4.55
N SER A 159 2.02 19.56 -4.71
CA SER A 159 2.12 20.87 -5.36
C SER A 159 2.96 21.90 -4.60
N LEU A 160 2.98 21.84 -3.26
CA LEU A 160 3.85 22.66 -2.42
C LEU A 160 5.32 22.22 -2.54
N GLU A 161 5.57 20.91 -2.60
CA GLU A 161 6.92 20.36 -2.79
C GLU A 161 7.50 20.77 -4.15
N LEU A 162 6.70 20.73 -5.23
CA LEU A 162 7.12 21.23 -6.54
C LEU A 162 7.54 22.71 -6.48
N GLU A 163 6.73 23.56 -5.82
CA GLU A 163 7.05 24.98 -5.67
C GLU A 163 8.33 25.19 -4.86
N ALA A 164 8.51 24.46 -3.74
CA ALA A 164 9.70 24.55 -2.91
C ALA A 164 10.99 24.19 -3.68
N GLN A 165 10.89 23.30 -4.67
CA GLN A 165 12.00 22.91 -5.56
C GLN A 165 12.21 23.90 -6.73
N GLY A 166 11.39 24.95 -6.81
CA GLY A 166 11.40 25.95 -7.88
C GLY A 166 10.83 25.42 -9.19
N ILE A 167 9.92 24.45 -9.13
CA ILE A 167 9.16 23.93 -10.26
C ILE A 167 7.82 24.65 -10.28
N SER A 168 7.57 25.45 -11.33
CA SER A 168 6.38 26.28 -11.44
C SER A 168 5.55 25.95 -12.69
N GLY A 169 6.21 25.60 -13.79
CA GLY A 169 5.53 25.23 -15.03
C GLY A 169 4.77 26.40 -15.67
N GLU A 170 5.51 27.40 -16.14
CA GLU A 170 4.95 28.56 -16.82
C GLU A 170 4.38 28.22 -18.21
N ASN A 171 3.28 28.87 -18.59
CA ASN A 171 2.63 28.71 -19.90
C ASN A 171 2.31 27.25 -20.25
N MET A 172 1.86 26.46 -19.26
CA MET A 172 1.51 25.05 -19.43
C MET A 172 2.68 24.14 -19.84
N THR A 173 3.93 24.58 -19.64
CA THR A 173 5.13 23.82 -20.03
C THR A 173 6.15 23.84 -18.90
N PHE A 174 6.98 22.80 -18.84
CA PHE A 174 8.10 22.74 -17.89
C PHE A 174 9.41 22.79 -18.66
N SER A 175 10.34 23.59 -18.18
CA SER A 175 11.70 23.66 -18.68
C SER A 175 12.45 22.35 -18.44
N ARG A 176 13.56 22.16 -19.16
CA ARG A 176 14.42 20.99 -18.97
C ARG A 176 14.99 20.90 -17.55
N GLN A 177 15.37 22.05 -16.97
CA GLN A 177 15.90 22.11 -15.60
C GLN A 177 14.85 21.70 -14.56
N GLU A 178 13.59 22.10 -14.73
CA GLU A 178 12.50 21.70 -13.84
C GLU A 178 12.23 20.20 -13.91
N LYS A 179 12.29 19.59 -15.10
CA LYS A 179 12.14 18.14 -15.26
C LYS A 179 13.30 17.39 -14.59
N GLU A 180 14.54 17.82 -14.83
CA GLU A 180 15.73 17.21 -14.22
C GLU A 180 15.69 17.31 -12.68
N LYS A 181 15.23 18.45 -12.14
CA LYS A 181 14.96 18.59 -10.70
C LYS A 181 13.89 17.61 -10.24
N ALA A 182 12.71 17.60 -10.89
CA ALA A 182 11.62 16.70 -10.53
C ALA A 182 12.06 15.23 -10.45
N HIS A 183 12.91 14.77 -11.37
CA HIS A 183 13.43 13.40 -11.37
C HIS A 183 14.49 13.11 -10.30
N SER A 184 15.22 14.12 -9.81
CA SER A 184 16.34 13.94 -8.87
C SER A 184 15.95 14.19 -7.41
N SER A 185 15.04 15.13 -7.14
CA SER A 185 14.59 15.49 -5.79
C SER A 185 13.29 14.82 -5.38
N ILE A 186 12.39 14.51 -6.32
CA ILE A 186 11.16 13.77 -6.04
C ILE A 186 11.51 12.26 -6.03
N THR A 187 12.43 11.86 -5.15
CA THR A 187 12.38 10.49 -4.63
C THR A 187 11.11 10.47 -3.80
N ILE A 188 10.08 9.81 -4.31
CA ILE A 188 8.74 9.74 -3.74
C ILE A 188 8.77 9.04 -2.35
N THR A 189 9.30 9.75 -1.36
CA THR A 189 9.34 9.33 0.05
C THR A 189 7.98 9.51 0.72
N ASN A 190 7.13 10.40 0.19
CA ASN A 190 5.76 10.65 0.69
C ASN A 190 4.66 9.74 0.09
N PHE A 191 5.00 8.81 -0.81
CA PHE A 191 4.10 7.71 -1.19
C PHE A 191 4.58 6.33 -0.70
N GLN A 192 5.65 6.28 0.12
CA GLN A 192 6.05 5.09 0.86
C GLN A 192 5.18 4.89 2.11
N GLY A 193 3.87 4.77 1.90
CA GLY A 193 2.95 4.17 2.87
C GLY A 193 2.56 2.81 2.35
N VAL A 194 3.41 1.80 2.57
CA VAL A 194 3.20 0.39 2.17
C VAL A 194 2.67 0.26 0.73
N LEU A 195 3.39 0.86 -0.23
CA LEU A 195 3.38 0.36 -1.60
C LEU A 195 4.60 -0.53 -1.75
N GLY A 196 4.47 -1.76 -1.26
CA GLY A 196 5.36 -2.86 -1.60
C GLY A 196 4.96 -3.43 -2.96
N ASP A 197 5.16 -2.66 -4.01
CA ASP A 197 5.60 -3.22 -5.28
C ASP A 197 6.72 -2.33 -5.80
N VAL A 198 7.93 -2.89 -5.82
CA VAL A 198 9.13 -2.21 -6.29
C VAL A 198 9.15 -2.34 -7.80
N GLU A 199 8.24 -1.65 -8.47
CA GLU A 199 8.26 -1.49 -9.92
C GLU A 199 8.49 -0.02 -10.29
N SER A 200 9.70 0.48 -10.00
CA SER A 200 10.46 1.31 -10.96
C SER A 200 11.77 1.81 -10.35
N SER A 201 12.71 0.88 -10.24
CA SER A 201 14.10 1.19 -10.56
C SER A 201 14.54 0.15 -11.56
N THR A 202 14.98 0.61 -12.72
CA THR A 202 15.26 -0.17 -13.92
C THR A 202 16.21 -1.35 -13.67
N LEU A 203 15.66 -2.55 -13.46
CA LEU A 203 16.23 -3.82 -13.88
C LEU A 203 15.07 -4.78 -14.22
N ASN A 204 14.74 -4.88 -15.51
CA ASN A 204 13.91 -5.95 -16.05
C ASN A 204 14.59 -7.30 -15.75
N LEU A 205 14.31 -7.89 -14.60
CA LEU A 205 14.60 -9.29 -14.33
C LEU A 205 13.29 -9.93 -13.92
N LYS A 206 12.70 -10.66 -14.88
CA LYS A 206 11.70 -11.67 -14.59
C LYS A 206 12.32 -12.67 -13.61
N MET A 207 12.13 -12.46 -12.32
CA MET A 207 12.62 -13.37 -11.29
C MET A 207 11.78 -14.64 -11.34
N GLN A 208 12.43 -15.78 -11.56
CA GLN A 208 11.83 -17.10 -11.42
C GLN A 208 12.02 -17.58 -9.98
N ILE A 209 11.00 -18.23 -9.42
CA ILE A 209 11.09 -18.95 -8.13
C ILE A 209 12.31 -19.88 -8.18
N GLY A 210 13.17 -19.81 -7.16
CA GLY A 210 14.41 -20.59 -7.10
C GLY A 210 15.65 -19.95 -7.77
N ASP A 211 15.60 -18.70 -8.24
CA ASP A 211 16.79 -18.01 -8.77
C ASP A 211 17.71 -17.50 -7.64
N LEU A 212 18.70 -18.32 -7.29
CA LEU A 212 19.71 -18.03 -6.27
C LEU A 212 20.58 -16.82 -6.63
N THR A 213 20.83 -16.58 -7.92
CA THR A 213 21.70 -15.50 -8.42
C THR A 213 21.07 -14.13 -8.18
N SER A 214 19.74 -14.04 -8.26
CA SER A 214 19.02 -12.80 -7.98
C SER A 214 18.93 -12.51 -6.48
N LEU A 215 18.72 -13.54 -5.66
CA LEU A 215 18.73 -13.42 -4.19
C LEU A 215 20.06 -12.88 -3.66
N THR A 216 21.17 -13.47 -4.11
CA THR A 216 22.52 -13.12 -3.63
C THR A 216 22.90 -11.69 -4.03
N ARG A 217 22.52 -11.26 -5.24
CA ARG A 217 22.70 -9.88 -5.72
C ARG A 217 21.92 -8.88 -4.88
N THR A 218 20.64 -9.13 -4.59
CA THR A 218 19.82 -8.23 -3.76
C THR A 218 20.39 -8.08 -2.35
N LEU A 219 20.86 -9.17 -1.74
CA LEU A 219 21.47 -9.12 -0.40
C LEU A 219 22.81 -8.36 -0.43
N LYS A 220 23.61 -8.53 -1.48
CA LYS A 220 24.89 -7.82 -1.65
C LYS A 220 24.71 -6.31 -1.85
N GLU A 221 23.76 -5.91 -2.69
CA GLU A 221 23.38 -4.49 -2.89
C GLU A 221 22.92 -3.83 -1.59
N LYS A 222 22.43 -4.63 -0.64
CA LYS A 222 21.95 -4.20 0.66
C LYS A 222 22.99 -4.43 1.77
N GLY A 223 24.26 -4.59 1.39
CA GLY A 223 25.37 -4.57 2.33
C GLY A 223 25.54 -5.82 3.17
N VAL A 224 24.95 -6.96 2.77
CA VAL A 224 25.29 -8.26 3.36
C VAL A 224 26.69 -8.67 2.87
N ALA A 225 27.56 -9.06 3.79
CA ALA A 225 28.92 -9.46 3.46
C ALA A 225 28.95 -10.77 2.65
N ASP A 226 29.91 -10.89 1.73
CA ASP A 226 30.05 -12.06 0.85
C ASP A 226 30.17 -13.40 1.63
N ALA A 227 30.75 -13.37 2.83
CA ALA A 227 30.84 -14.56 3.70
C ALA A 227 29.47 -15.05 4.19
N GLU A 228 28.53 -14.15 4.48
CA GLU A 228 27.18 -14.53 4.93
C GLU A 228 26.30 -14.95 3.75
N ILE A 229 26.56 -14.41 2.57
CA ILE A 229 25.90 -14.85 1.33
C ILE A 229 26.30 -16.29 1.02
N ALA A 230 27.59 -16.64 1.12
CA ALA A 230 28.05 -18.01 0.93
C ALA A 230 27.44 -19.00 1.94
N GLU A 231 27.22 -18.57 3.19
CA GLU A 231 26.54 -19.36 4.21
C GLU A 231 25.05 -19.56 3.91
N LEU A 232 24.38 -18.56 3.32
CA LEU A 232 23.00 -18.68 2.85
C LEU A 232 22.90 -19.69 1.69
N GLU A 233 23.83 -19.65 0.73
CA GLU A 233 23.86 -20.60 -0.39
C GLU A 233 24.03 -22.05 0.09
N ASP A 234 24.90 -22.28 1.07
CA ASP A 234 25.08 -23.59 1.71
C ASP A 234 23.82 -24.00 2.52
N ALA A 235 23.20 -23.08 3.24
CA ALA A 235 21.96 -23.33 3.98
C ALA A 235 20.80 -23.72 3.05
N ILE A 236 20.64 -23.02 1.92
CA ILE A 236 19.63 -23.34 0.88
C ILE A 236 19.91 -24.72 0.27
N THR A 237 21.18 -25.04 0.00
CA THR A 237 21.58 -26.35 -0.54
C THR A 237 21.28 -27.48 0.45
N LYS A 238 21.54 -27.27 1.75
CA LYS A 238 21.26 -28.23 2.82
C LYS A 238 19.77 -28.41 3.08
N ASP A 239 18.99 -27.34 3.02
CA ASP A 239 17.56 -27.38 3.25
C ASP A 239 16.77 -28.01 2.09
N GLY A 240 17.37 -28.03 0.88
CA GLY A 240 16.81 -28.64 -0.32
C GLY A 240 15.62 -27.86 -0.91
N ALA A 241 15.01 -28.42 -1.96
CA ALA A 241 13.82 -27.83 -2.57
C ALA A 241 12.62 -27.91 -1.59
N ARG A 242 12.18 -26.75 -1.08
CA ARG A 242 11.02 -26.63 -0.20
C ARG A 242 9.96 -25.76 -0.86
N ASP A 243 8.73 -26.25 -0.86
CA ASP A 243 7.57 -25.50 -1.33
C ASP A 243 7.10 -24.58 -0.19
N ARG A 244 7.23 -23.26 -0.41
CA ARG A 244 6.59 -22.19 0.37
C ARG A 244 6.90 -22.13 1.88
N ASN A 245 8.04 -22.64 2.33
CA ASN A 245 8.48 -22.54 3.73
C ASN A 245 10.01 -22.45 3.85
N LEU A 246 10.49 -21.68 4.83
CA LEU A 246 11.91 -21.63 5.19
C LEU A 246 12.36 -22.95 5.80
N GLY A 247 13.56 -23.40 5.44
CA GLY A 247 14.17 -24.55 6.10
C GLY A 247 14.86 -24.20 7.42
N PRO A 248 15.22 -25.21 8.23
CA PRO A 248 15.86 -25.01 9.52
C PRO A 248 17.21 -24.31 9.40
N GLU A 249 18.01 -24.58 8.35
CA GLU A 249 19.32 -23.93 8.18
C GLU A 249 19.16 -22.49 7.71
N VAL A 250 18.22 -22.22 6.79
CA VAL A 250 17.89 -20.85 6.36
C VAL A 250 17.29 -20.05 7.51
N SER A 251 16.43 -20.65 8.35
CA SER A 251 15.86 -19.98 9.53
C SER A 251 16.91 -19.65 10.58
N LYS A 252 17.91 -20.53 10.80
CA LYS A 252 19.06 -20.24 11.67
C LYS A 252 19.89 -19.08 11.11
N TRP A 253 20.12 -19.07 9.80
CA TRP A 253 20.83 -17.98 9.14
C TRP A 253 20.10 -16.64 9.29
N VAL A 254 18.76 -16.60 9.11
CA VAL A 254 17.94 -15.40 9.36
C VAL A 254 18.07 -14.93 10.80
N GLY A 255 18.05 -15.85 11.78
CA GLY A 255 18.25 -15.51 13.19
C GLY A 255 19.62 -14.86 13.45
N LYS A 256 20.69 -15.40 12.84
CA LYS A 256 22.05 -14.86 12.93
C LYS A 256 22.15 -13.47 12.32
N MET A 257 21.57 -13.26 11.13
CA MET A 257 21.59 -11.95 10.46
C MET A 257 20.78 -10.91 11.21
N THR A 258 19.67 -11.31 11.83
CA THR A 258 18.88 -10.44 12.71
C THR A 258 19.67 -10.05 13.97
N ALA A 259 20.43 -10.97 14.55
CA ALA A 259 21.31 -10.68 15.68
C ALA A 259 22.44 -9.71 15.29
N LYS A 260 23.02 -9.84 14.10
CA LYS A 260 24.03 -8.92 13.55
C LYS A 260 23.50 -7.52 13.25
N ALA A 261 22.22 -7.41 12.89
CA ALA A 261 21.57 -6.12 12.79
C ALA A 261 21.33 -5.50 14.17
N ALA A 262 21.10 -6.32 15.19
CA ALA A 262 20.89 -5.88 16.57
C ALA A 262 22.19 -5.41 17.25
N ASP A 263 23.31 -6.11 16.99
CA ASP A 263 24.63 -5.80 17.58
C ASP A 263 25.40 -4.70 16.80
N GLY A 264 24.87 -4.25 15.67
CA GLY A 264 25.44 -3.18 14.84
C GLY A 264 26.55 -3.62 13.90
N SER A 265 26.88 -4.93 13.84
CA SER A 265 27.86 -5.48 12.90
C SER A 265 27.37 -5.41 11.45
N TRP A 266 26.07 -5.36 11.25
CA TRP A 266 25.43 -5.04 9.97
C TRP A 266 24.86 -3.63 10.07
N GLN A 267 25.33 -2.69 9.24
CA GLN A 267 24.96 -1.25 9.27
C GLN A 267 23.52 -0.98 8.76
N ILE A 268 22.57 -1.85 9.10
CA ILE A 268 21.15 -1.73 8.83
C ILE A 268 20.42 -1.89 10.17
N GLY A 269 19.50 -0.96 10.48
CA GLY A 269 18.70 -1.06 11.70
C GLY A 269 17.85 -2.33 11.73
N ILE A 270 17.68 -2.93 12.92
CA ILE A 270 17.04 -4.24 13.11
C ILE A 270 15.67 -4.40 12.43
N GLY A 271 14.86 -3.33 12.39
CA GLY A 271 13.55 -3.33 11.71
C GLY A 271 13.66 -3.37 10.18
N ALA A 272 14.62 -2.65 9.59
CA ALA A 272 14.88 -2.68 8.16
C ALA A 272 15.55 -3.99 7.73
N ALA A 273 16.40 -4.56 8.59
CA ALA A 273 17.04 -5.85 8.38
C ALA A 273 16.01 -6.99 8.33
N GLY A 274 15.08 -7.06 9.27
CA GLY A 274 14.04 -8.08 9.30
C GLY A 274 13.15 -8.05 8.04
N GLN A 275 12.69 -6.85 7.66
CA GLN A 275 11.87 -6.66 6.45
C GLN A 275 12.63 -7.08 5.19
N LEU A 276 13.90 -6.73 5.10
CA LEU A 276 14.74 -7.03 3.96
C LEU A 276 14.97 -8.54 3.77
N LEU A 277 15.29 -9.25 4.85
CA LEU A 277 15.46 -10.69 4.83
C LEU A 277 14.15 -11.40 4.46
N ALA A 278 13.03 -10.94 5.01
CA ALA A 278 11.70 -11.47 4.70
C ALA A 278 11.38 -11.30 3.21
N THR A 279 11.51 -10.09 2.66
CA THR A 279 11.24 -9.82 1.23
C THR A 279 12.16 -10.62 0.31
N ALA A 280 13.45 -10.69 0.63
CA ALA A 280 14.42 -11.41 -0.20
C ALA A 280 14.11 -12.92 -0.26
N LEU A 281 13.81 -13.53 0.89
CA LEU A 281 13.45 -14.95 0.96
C LEU A 281 12.07 -15.24 0.39
N GLN A 282 11.13 -14.32 0.54
CA GLN A 282 9.80 -14.42 -0.07
C GLN A 282 9.90 -14.48 -1.60
N LEU A 283 10.71 -13.60 -2.20
CA LEU A 283 10.96 -13.61 -3.65
C LEU A 283 11.61 -14.92 -4.12
N TYR A 284 12.46 -15.53 -3.31
CA TYR A 284 13.14 -16.79 -3.65
C TYR A 284 12.22 -18.01 -3.54
N TYR A 285 11.44 -18.12 -2.45
CA TYR A 285 10.57 -19.27 -2.17
C TYR A 285 9.14 -19.14 -2.70
N GLY A 286 8.71 -17.94 -3.10
CA GLY A 286 7.42 -17.70 -3.76
C GLY A 286 6.19 -17.90 -2.88
N PHE A 287 6.26 -17.55 -1.59
CA PHE A 287 5.11 -17.54 -0.67
C PHE A 287 4.57 -16.14 -0.40
#